data_AF-A0AAW6P251-F1
#
_entry.id   AF-A0AAW6P251-F1
#
_cell.length_a   1.000
_cell.length_b   1.000
_cell.length_c   1.000
_cell.angle_alpha   90.00
_cell.angle_beta   90.00
_cell.angle_gamma   90.00
#
_symmetry.space_group_name_H-M   'P 1'
#
loop_
_entity.id
_entity.type
_entity.pdbx_description
1 polymer ?
#
loop_
_entity_poly.entity_id
_entity_poly.type
_entity_poly.pdbx_seq_one_letter_code
_entity_poly.pdbx_strand_id
1 'polypeptide(L)' 'RLASASGADQLAWFGGVERFNAGRSAAAFKENRDYPRLILLRYERLYSEWGDGVCAERYTL' A
#
# COMPACT_ATOMS: atom_id res chain seq x y z
N ARG A 1 8.28 -13.52 2.37
CA ARG A 1 8.59 -14.61 3.33
C ARG A 1 8.50 -14.15 4.79
N LEU A 2 9.25 -13.13 5.24
CA LEU A 2 9.21 -12.69 6.66
C LEU A 2 7.79 -12.44 7.20
N ALA A 3 6.95 -11.68 6.47
CA ALA A 3 5.57 -11.40 6.89
C ALA A 3 4.76 -12.68 7.09
N SER A 4 4.69 -13.55 6.08
CA SER A 4 3.97 -14.84 6.17
C SER A 4 4.53 -15.76 7.25
N ALA A 5 5.86 -15.84 7.37
CA ALA A 5 6.52 -16.62 8.43
C ALA A 5 6.24 -16.07 9.84
N SER A 6 5.85 -14.78 9.95
CA SER A 6 5.45 -14.13 11.19
C SER A 6 3.93 -14.14 11.39
N GLY A 7 3.18 -14.93 10.61
CA GLY A 7 1.74 -15.11 10.75
C GLY A 7 0.88 -14.02 10.08
N ALA A 8 1.46 -13.11 9.30
CA ALA A 8 0.67 -12.15 8.54
C ALA A 8 0.09 -12.80 7.28
N ASP A 9 -1.15 -12.47 6.95
CA ASP A 9 -1.73 -12.81 5.66
C ASP A 9 -0.92 -12.13 4.55
N GLN A 10 -0.42 -12.94 3.62
CA GLN A 10 0.39 -12.48 2.50
C GLN A 10 -0.42 -11.71 1.45
N LEU A 11 -1.76 -11.86 1.46
CA LEU A 11 -2.66 -11.13 0.57
C LEU A 11 -3.10 -9.78 1.16
N ALA A 12 -2.89 -9.57 2.46
CA ALA A 12 -3.22 -8.32 3.13
C ALA A 12 -1.99 -7.40 3.23
N TRP A 13 -2.00 -6.30 2.47
CA TRP A 13 -0.96 -5.28 2.61
C TRP A 13 -1.13 -4.46 3.89
N PHE A 14 -2.24 -3.72 4.00
CA PHE A 14 -2.54 -2.86 5.13
C PHE A 14 -2.82 -3.67 6.38
N GLY A 15 -2.18 -3.34 7.49
CA GLY A 15 -2.28 -4.15 8.71
C GLY A 15 -1.75 -5.58 8.54
N GLY A 16 -0.95 -5.86 7.52
CA GLY A 16 -0.34 -7.15 7.25
C GLY A 16 1.11 -6.99 6.86
N VAL A 17 1.41 -7.23 5.58
CA VAL A 17 2.77 -7.22 5.00
C VAL A 17 3.54 -5.93 5.32
N GLU A 18 2.86 -4.78 5.37
CA GLU A 18 3.50 -3.48 5.53
C GLU A 18 4.32 -3.34 6.84
N ARG A 19 4.01 -4.12 7.88
CA ARG A 19 4.70 -4.06 9.19
C ARG A 19 6.09 -4.70 9.21
N PHE A 20 6.45 -5.49 8.20
CA PHE A 20 7.61 -6.38 8.27
C PHE A 20 8.77 -5.89 7.39
N ASN A 21 9.97 -5.76 7.96
CA ASN A 21 11.19 -5.41 7.23
C ASN A 21 12.10 -6.61 7.00
N ALA A 22 12.21 -7.10 5.76
CA ALA A 22 13.08 -8.22 5.41
C ALA A 22 14.51 -7.78 5.00
N GLY A 23 15.10 -6.84 5.74
CA GLY A 23 16.49 -6.39 5.52
C GLY A 23 16.68 -5.16 4.62
N ARG A 24 15.64 -4.35 4.39
CA ARG A 24 15.78 -3.06 3.70
C ARG A 24 16.34 -2.00 4.67
N SER A 25 17.01 -0.98 4.12
CA SER A 25 17.42 0.20 4.89
C SER A 25 16.22 0.90 5.52
N ALA A 26 16.42 1.62 6.62
CA ALA A 26 15.33 2.33 7.30
C ALA A 26 14.64 3.34 6.38
N ALA A 27 15.40 4.05 5.54
CA ALA A 27 14.85 5.01 4.57
C ALA A 27 13.98 4.31 3.52
N ALA A 28 14.49 3.25 2.87
CA ALA A 28 13.73 2.50 1.87
C ALA A 28 12.52 1.79 2.50
N PHE A 29 12.64 1.35 3.75
CA PHE A 29 11.53 0.76 4.49
C PHE A 29 10.42 1.78 4.70
N LYS A 30 10.75 3.00 5.14
CA LYS A 30 9.77 4.08 5.32
C LYS A 30 9.12 4.48 4.01
N GLU A 31 9.92 4.82 3.00
CA GLU A 31 9.44 5.29 1.70
C GLU A 31 8.46 4.30 1.05
N ASN A 32 8.78 3.00 1.07
CA ASN A 32 7.93 1.97 0.48
C ASN A 32 6.54 1.86 1.14
N ARG A 33 6.39 2.27 2.40
CA ARG A 33 5.10 2.22 3.15
C ARG A 33 4.21 3.41 2.84
N ASP A 34 4.84 4.50 2.41
CA ASP A 34 4.14 5.72 2.01
C ASP A 34 3.52 5.52 0.62
N TYR A 35 4.14 4.74 -0.28
CA TYR A 35 3.65 4.58 -1.66
C TYR A 35 2.21 4.06 -1.79
N PRO A 36 1.78 2.93 -1.18
CA PRO A 36 0.41 2.45 -1.35
C PRO A 36 -0.63 3.46 -0.85
N ARG A 37 -0.32 4.20 0.22
CA ARG A 37 -1.20 5.26 0.73
C ARG A 37 -1.27 6.45 -0.23
N LEU A 38 -0.12 6.90 -0.74
CA LEU A 38 -0.08 7.99 -1.70
C LEU A 38 -0.78 7.63 -3.01
N ILE A 39 -0.54 6.43 -3.53
CA ILE A 39 -1.19 5.95 -4.74
C ILE A 39 -2.70 5.95 -4.54
N LEU A 40 -3.21 5.23 -3.54
CA LEU A 40 -4.66 5.08 -3.36
C LEU A 40 -5.36 6.37 -2.94
N LEU A 41 -4.75 7.19 -2.07
CA LEU A 41 -5.45 8.32 -1.45
C LEU A 41 -5.19 9.65 -2.17
N ARG A 42 -4.13 9.76 -2.95
CA ARG A 42 -3.74 11.02 -3.63
C ARG A 42 -3.70 10.89 -5.14
N TYR A 43 -3.09 9.84 -5.67
CA TYR A 43 -2.80 9.74 -7.10
C TYR A 43 -3.79 8.90 -7.89
N GLU A 44 -4.60 8.05 -7.25
CA GLU A 44 -5.54 7.15 -7.91
C GLU A 44 -6.45 7.88 -8.89
N ARG A 45 -6.96 9.06 -8.49
CA ARG A 45 -7.78 9.92 -9.36
C ARG A 45 -7.10 10.29 -10.69
N LEU A 46 -5.78 10.40 -10.73
CA LEU A 46 -5.06 10.72 -11.98
C LEU A 46 -5.10 9.57 -13.00
N TYR A 47 -5.44 8.36 -12.56
CA TYR A 47 -5.50 7.16 -13.38
C TYR A 47 -6.93 6.77 -13.74
N SER A 48 -7.90 7.69 -13.66
CA SER A 48 -9.33 7.41 -13.90
C SER A 48 -9.61 6.84 -15.30
N GLU A 49 -8.76 7.11 -16.29
CA GLU A 49 -8.91 6.53 -17.63
C GLU A 49 -8.57 5.03 -17.69
N TRP A 50 -7.96 4.47 -16.64
CA TRP A 50 -7.56 3.06 -16.57
C TRP A 50 -8.54 2.23 -15.72
N GLY A 51 -9.49 2.88 -15.05
CA GLY A 51 -10.49 2.27 -14.19
C GLY A 51 -10.89 3.20 -13.04
N ASP A 52 -12.01 2.88 -12.40
CA ASP A 52 -12.61 3.75 -11.38
C ASP A 52 -11.75 3.93 -10.12
N GLY A 53 -10.84 3.00 -9.84
CA GLY A 53 -10.07 2.98 -8.61
C GLY A 53 -10.85 2.40 -7.43
N VAL A 54 -10.14 1.98 -6.38
CA VAL A 54 -10.75 1.36 -5.19
C VAL A 54 -11.15 2.37 -4.12
N CYS A 55 -10.66 3.62 -4.20
CA CYS A 55 -11.01 4.72 -3.31
C CYS A 55 -11.80 5.83 -4.04
N ALA A 56 -12.44 5.52 -5.16
CA ALA A 56 -13.17 6.43 -6.05
C ALA A 56 -14.22 7.29 -5.31
N GLU A 57 -14.94 6.68 -4.37
CA GLU A 57 -15.98 7.31 -3.55
C GLU A 57 -15.46 8.51 -2.73
N ARG A 58 -14.15 8.58 -2.46
CA ARG A 58 -13.54 9.74 -1.77
C ARG A 58 -13.48 10.99 -2.65
N TYR A 59 -13.70 10.87 -3.95
CA TYR A 59 -13.62 11.95 -4.92
C TYR A 59 -15.00 12.39 -5.43
N THR A 60 -16.06 11.70 -5.04
CA THR A 60 -17.44 12.03 -5.40
C THR A 60 -18.06 12.88 -4.30
N LEU A 61 -18.64 14.03 -4.67
CA LEU A 61 -19.35 14.96 -3.77
C LEU A 61 -20.83 14.63 -3.70
#